data_AF-A0A4R9W3S7-F1
#
_entry.id   AF-A0A4R9W3S7-F1
#
_cell.length_a   1.000
_cell.length_b   1.000
_cell.length_c   1.000
_cell.angle_alpha   90.00
_cell.angle_beta   90.00
_cell.angle_gamma   90.00
#
_symmetry.space_group_name_H-M   'P 1'
#
loop_
_entity.id
_entity.type
_entity.pdbx_description
1 polymer ?
#
loop_
_entity_poly.entity_id
_entity_poly.type
_entity_poly.pdbx_seq_one_letter_code
_entity_poly.pdbx_strand_id
1 'polypeptide(L)'
;MGERSLWRRAAIWLVAFCAFYLGFAYLAAPEFWTWRERGFRTQRFEMVTHTPQGIPGDPINAGLIGTEKEVVHAFAVAGWDTADAVTLRTAVDIGESVLFSRPYPDAPISRLLFEGRAQDLAFEKPVGDSADRRHHVRFWQTNTVGDDGRPLWLGAASFDRGVGLSHDTGAITHHIGADIDAERNLLIGDLSTAGMLTSTSEIPGIGATKNGRNGGGDPYFTDGMAVVGVLKQLP
;
A
#
# COMPACT_ATOMS: atom_id res chain seq x y z
N MET A 1 52.40 -11.44 12.20
CA MET A 1 51.16 -10.93 12.85
C MET A 1 50.66 -9.74 12.05
N GLY A 2 49.65 -9.87 11.20
CA GLY A 2 49.25 -8.73 10.34
C GLY A 2 47.86 -8.85 9.76
N GLU A 3 47.62 -9.79 8.86
CA GLU A 3 46.40 -9.80 8.05
C GLU A 3 45.16 -10.28 8.81
N ARG A 4 45.26 -11.36 9.60
CA ARG A 4 44.12 -11.89 10.39
C ARG A 4 43.57 -10.89 11.41
N SER A 5 44.40 -9.98 11.91
CA SER A 5 44.00 -8.90 12.83
C SER A 5 43.25 -7.77 12.11
N LEU A 6 43.70 -7.41 10.90
CA LEU A 6 43.03 -6.41 10.07
C LEU A 6 41.67 -6.90 9.58
N TRP A 7 41.58 -8.15 9.12
CA TRP A 7 40.31 -8.78 8.72
C TRP A 7 39.30 -8.83 9.87
N ARG A 8 39.76 -9.19 11.08
CA ARG A 8 38.91 -9.19 12.27
C ARG A 8 38.42 -7.78 12.63
N ARG A 9 39.28 -6.77 12.55
CA ARG A 9 38.89 -5.37 12.78
C ARG A 9 37.92 -4.86 11.72
N ALA A 10 38.15 -5.16 10.45
CA ALA A 10 37.26 -4.81 9.36
C ALA A 10 35.89 -5.46 9.52
N ALA A 11 35.84 -6.75 9.88
CA ALA A 11 34.58 -7.45 10.16
C ALA A 11 33.83 -6.84 11.35
N ILE A 12 34.52 -6.47 12.44
CA ILE A 12 33.90 -5.79 13.59
C ILE A 12 33.31 -4.44 13.17
N TRP A 13 34.05 -3.63 12.41
CA TRP A 13 33.54 -2.34 11.93
C TRP A 13 32.36 -2.50 10.97
N LEU A 14 32.38 -3.50 10.09
CA LEU A 14 31.25 -3.82 9.22
C LEU A 14 30.01 -4.21 10.03
N VAL A 15 30.17 -5.10 11.01
CA VAL A 15 29.06 -5.51 11.90
C VAL A 15 28.53 -4.31 12.69
N ALA A 16 29.41 -3.46 13.23
CA ALA A 16 29.00 -2.25 13.94
C ALA A 16 28.25 -1.28 13.04
N PHE A 17 28.72 -1.09 11.79
CA PHE A 17 28.04 -0.26 10.79
C PHE A 17 26.67 -0.82 10.44
N CYS A 18 26.54 -2.13 10.17
CA CYS A 18 25.26 -2.76 9.89
C CYS A 18 24.30 -2.66 11.08
N ALA A 19 24.78 -2.90 12.31
CA ALA A 19 23.97 -2.79 13.51
C ALA A 19 23.49 -1.35 13.74
N PHE A 20 24.36 -0.36 13.50
CA PHE A 20 24.00 1.05 13.55
C PHE A 20 22.94 1.40 12.50
N TYR A 21 23.13 0.95 11.25
CA TYR A 21 22.17 1.17 10.17
C TYR A 21 20.80 0.58 10.50
N LEU A 22 20.75 -0.68 10.93
CA LEU A 22 19.50 -1.35 11.29
C LEU A 22 18.82 -0.67 12.50
N GLY A 23 19.60 -0.29 13.52
CA GLY A 23 19.08 0.45 14.66
C GLY A 23 18.53 1.83 14.26
N PHE A 24 19.17 2.52 13.33
CA PHE A 24 18.68 3.78 12.81
C PHE A 24 17.39 3.58 12.00
N ALA A 25 17.41 2.68 11.02
CA ALA A 25 16.33 2.53 10.05
C ALA A 25 15.05 1.94 10.62
N TYR A 26 15.17 1.02 11.58
CA TYR A 26 14.03 0.28 12.12
C TYR A 26 13.62 0.72 13.54
N LEU A 27 14.41 1.57 14.22
CA LEU A 27 14.05 2.07 15.56
C LEU A 27 14.10 3.61 15.63
N ALA A 28 15.27 4.22 15.39
CA ALA A 28 15.44 5.65 15.64
C ALA A 28 14.58 6.53 14.71
N ALA A 29 14.59 6.26 13.40
CA ALA A 29 13.81 7.01 12.43
C ALA A 29 12.28 6.80 12.62
N PRO A 30 11.76 5.56 12.78
CA PRO A 30 10.35 5.35 13.11
C PRO A 30 9.87 6.05 14.39
N GLU A 31 10.67 6.05 15.45
CA GLU A 31 10.34 6.75 16.70
C GLU A 31 10.31 8.27 16.52
N PHE A 32 11.25 8.82 15.75
CA PHE A 32 11.23 10.24 15.40
C PHE A 32 9.93 10.65 14.70
N TRP A 33 9.48 9.86 13.71
CA TRP A 33 8.22 10.12 13.01
C TRP A 33 7.01 9.96 13.92
N THR A 34 6.98 8.92 14.73
CA THR A 34 5.91 8.68 15.71
C THR A 34 5.78 9.88 16.67
N TRP A 35 6.90 10.47 17.09
CA TRP A 35 6.94 11.66 17.93
C TRP A 35 6.53 12.94 17.20
N ARG A 36 6.95 13.10 15.94
CA ARG A 36 6.65 14.27 15.10
C ARG A 36 5.16 14.35 14.75
N GLU A 37 4.56 13.23 14.35
CA GLU A 37 3.18 13.15 13.86
C GLU A 37 2.20 12.73 14.98
N ARG A 38 2.54 13.04 16.25
CA ARG A 38 1.65 12.79 17.40
C ARG A 38 0.36 13.60 17.24
N GLY A 39 -0.71 12.91 16.85
CA GLY A 39 -2.04 13.51 16.70
C GLY A 39 -2.73 13.20 15.38
N PHE A 40 -2.05 12.60 14.40
CA PHE A 40 -2.67 12.24 13.12
C PHE A 40 -3.93 11.37 13.29
N ARG A 41 -3.94 10.48 14.30
CA ARG A 41 -5.08 9.60 14.63
C ARG A 41 -6.33 10.37 15.09
N THR A 42 -6.20 11.65 15.40
CA THR A 42 -7.30 12.55 15.80
C THR A 42 -7.58 13.63 14.77
N GLN A 43 -6.86 13.64 13.64
CA GLN A 43 -7.13 14.57 12.55
C GLN A 43 -8.42 14.19 11.80
N ARG A 44 -9.01 15.17 11.12
CA ARG A 44 -10.30 15.03 10.42
C ARG A 44 -10.16 14.09 9.21
N PHE A 45 -11.31 13.67 8.67
CA PHE A 45 -11.42 12.93 7.42
C PHE A 45 -10.63 13.63 6.30
N GLU A 46 -9.53 13.01 5.89
CA GLU A 46 -8.71 13.39 4.75
C GLU A 46 -8.64 12.18 3.82
N MET A 47 -8.69 12.40 2.51
CA MET A 47 -8.64 11.34 1.49
C MET A 47 -7.20 10.81 1.29
N VAL A 48 -6.52 10.51 2.39
CA VAL A 48 -5.14 10.05 2.44
C VAL A 48 -4.95 9.05 3.57
N THR A 49 -4.24 7.97 3.28
CA THR A 49 -3.85 6.99 4.30
C THR A 49 -2.63 7.48 5.08
N HIS A 50 -2.30 6.82 6.18
CA HIS A 50 -1.16 7.14 7.02
C HIS A 50 -0.42 5.88 7.46
N THR A 51 0.90 5.92 7.58
CA THR A 51 1.65 4.84 8.22
C THR A 51 1.30 4.77 9.73
N PRO A 52 1.66 3.68 10.45
CA PRO A 52 1.45 3.61 11.89
C PRO A 52 2.18 4.72 12.67
N GLN A 53 3.26 5.26 12.08
CA GLN A 53 4.04 6.38 12.59
C GLN A 53 3.42 7.74 12.25
N GLY A 54 2.34 7.80 11.46
CA GLY A 54 1.63 9.02 11.09
C GLY A 54 2.15 9.72 9.84
N ILE A 55 3.02 9.09 9.06
CA ILE A 55 3.51 9.65 7.79
C ILE A 55 2.38 9.52 6.76
N PRO A 56 2.03 10.57 6.00
CA PRO A 56 1.07 10.47 4.90
C PRO A 56 1.47 9.37 3.91
N GLY A 57 0.54 8.46 3.65
CA GLY A 57 0.68 7.28 2.80
C GLY A 57 0.13 7.51 1.39
N ASP A 58 -0.47 6.47 0.84
CA ASP A 58 -1.12 6.52 -0.46
C ASP A 58 -2.47 7.28 -0.35
N PRO A 59 -2.83 8.15 -1.31
CA PRO A 59 -4.15 8.79 -1.37
C PRO A 59 -5.29 7.80 -1.62
N ILE A 60 -6.48 8.14 -1.11
CA ILE A 60 -7.72 7.47 -1.52
C ILE A 60 -8.09 7.97 -2.92
N ASN A 61 -8.11 7.05 -3.87
CA ASN A 61 -8.40 7.33 -5.29
C ASN A 61 -9.51 6.42 -5.85
N ALA A 62 -9.97 5.41 -5.13
CA ALA A 62 -11.04 4.53 -5.57
C ALA A 62 -12.09 4.32 -4.47
N GLY A 63 -13.30 3.92 -4.85
CA GLY A 63 -14.32 3.48 -3.91
C GLY A 63 -15.30 2.50 -4.53
N LEU A 64 -15.98 1.73 -3.69
CA LEU A 64 -16.97 0.75 -4.11
C LEU A 64 -18.20 0.81 -3.19
N ILE A 65 -19.39 0.68 -3.77
CA ILE A 65 -20.64 0.54 -3.01
C ILE A 65 -21.14 -0.89 -3.20
N GLY A 66 -21.20 -1.64 -2.11
CA GLY A 66 -21.62 -3.05 -2.11
C GLY A 66 -21.23 -3.76 -0.83
N THR A 67 -21.79 -4.94 -0.58
CA THR A 67 -21.41 -5.76 0.58
C THR A 67 -19.99 -6.31 0.44
N GLU A 68 -19.35 -6.70 1.54
CA GLU A 68 -18.02 -7.33 1.52
C GLU A 68 -17.98 -8.54 0.54
N LYS A 69 -19.03 -9.36 0.55
CA LYS A 69 -19.19 -10.50 -0.36
C LYS A 69 -19.20 -10.07 -1.83
N GLU A 70 -19.87 -8.95 -2.15
CA GLU A 70 -19.92 -8.40 -3.51
C GLU A 70 -18.56 -7.86 -3.94
N VAL A 71 -17.84 -7.18 -3.03
CA VAL A 71 -16.47 -6.70 -3.29
C VAL A 71 -15.55 -7.88 -3.61
N VAL A 72 -15.46 -8.86 -2.70
CA VAL A 72 -14.59 -10.04 -2.89
C VAL A 72 -14.94 -10.79 -4.17
N HIS A 73 -16.24 -10.98 -4.45
CA HIS A 73 -16.68 -11.63 -5.68
C HIS A 73 -16.29 -10.84 -6.94
N ALA A 74 -16.45 -9.52 -6.92
CA ALA A 74 -16.13 -8.68 -8.07
C ALA A 74 -14.63 -8.72 -8.42
N PHE A 75 -13.76 -8.67 -7.41
CA PHE A 75 -12.31 -8.81 -7.60
C PHE A 75 -11.94 -10.19 -8.15
N ALA A 76 -12.53 -11.26 -7.61
CA ALA A 76 -12.30 -12.62 -8.11
C ALA A 76 -12.71 -12.78 -9.59
N VAL A 77 -13.86 -12.22 -10.00
CA VAL A 77 -14.30 -12.27 -11.40
C VAL A 77 -13.42 -11.40 -12.31
N ALA A 78 -12.90 -10.28 -11.81
CA ALA A 78 -11.98 -9.40 -12.53
C ALA A 78 -10.52 -9.91 -12.60
N GLY A 79 -10.25 -11.09 -12.02
CA GLY A 79 -8.93 -11.73 -12.05
C GLY A 79 -7.92 -11.07 -11.11
N TRP A 80 -8.39 -10.56 -9.97
CA TRP A 80 -7.57 -10.09 -8.86
C TRP A 80 -7.59 -11.11 -7.72
N ASP A 81 -6.45 -11.27 -7.05
CA ASP A 81 -6.26 -12.16 -5.92
C ASP A 81 -6.36 -11.40 -4.59
N THR A 82 -6.76 -12.07 -3.51
CA THR A 82 -6.76 -11.47 -2.16
C THR A 82 -5.34 -11.44 -1.60
N ALA A 83 -4.88 -10.27 -1.17
CA ALA A 83 -3.53 -10.15 -0.62
C ALA A 83 -3.48 -10.58 0.86
N ASP A 84 -2.54 -11.46 1.22
CA ASP A 84 -2.38 -12.00 2.57
C ASP A 84 -1.83 -10.97 3.58
N ALA A 85 -2.30 -11.04 4.83
CA ALA A 85 -1.85 -10.17 5.92
C ALA A 85 -0.45 -10.54 6.44
N VAL A 86 0.35 -9.52 6.84
CA VAL A 86 1.72 -9.69 7.35
C VAL A 86 1.78 -10.60 8.59
N THR A 87 2.30 -11.81 8.45
CA THR A 87 2.73 -12.63 9.59
C THR A 87 4.27 -12.69 9.67
N LEU A 88 4.81 -12.89 10.88
CA LEU A 88 6.27 -12.96 11.14
C LEU A 88 7.01 -14.03 10.30
N ARG A 89 6.29 -15.02 9.77
CA ARG A 89 6.83 -16.05 8.87
C ARG A 89 7.07 -15.49 7.46
N THR A 90 6.13 -14.72 6.95
CA THR A 90 6.19 -14.08 5.63
C THR A 90 7.35 -13.07 5.54
N ALA A 91 7.67 -12.38 6.64
CA ALA A 91 8.79 -11.42 6.68
C ALA A 91 10.18 -12.03 6.41
N VAL A 92 10.39 -13.30 6.81
CA VAL A 92 11.63 -14.03 6.54
C VAL A 92 11.66 -14.51 5.08
N ASP A 93 10.51 -14.97 4.57
CA ASP A 93 10.37 -15.43 3.18
C ASP A 93 10.50 -14.29 2.15
N ILE A 94 10.11 -13.05 2.48
CA ILE A 94 10.38 -11.83 1.67
C ILE A 94 11.88 -11.60 1.52
N GLY A 95 12.62 -11.69 2.63
CA GLY A 95 14.07 -11.48 2.64
C GLY A 95 14.79 -12.48 1.75
N GLU A 96 14.25 -13.70 1.65
CA GLU A 96 14.78 -14.78 0.82
C GLU A 96 14.32 -14.67 -0.65
N SER A 97 13.06 -14.35 -0.93
CA SER A 97 12.51 -14.25 -2.30
C SER A 97 13.07 -13.07 -3.08
N VAL A 98 13.31 -11.93 -2.42
CA VAL A 98 14.00 -10.76 -3.00
C VAL A 98 15.46 -11.07 -3.34
N LEU A 99 16.10 -11.97 -2.59
CA LEU A 99 17.48 -12.41 -2.86
C LEU A 99 17.56 -13.42 -4.03
N PHE A 100 16.49 -14.17 -4.31
CA PHE A 100 16.50 -15.32 -5.24
C PHE A 100 15.55 -15.21 -6.46
N SER A 101 14.95 -14.05 -6.72
CA SER A 101 14.15 -13.77 -7.93
C SER A 101 13.05 -14.82 -8.19
N ARG A 102 12.30 -15.22 -7.16
CA ARG A 102 11.15 -16.12 -7.31
C ARG A 102 9.84 -15.36 -7.17
N PRO A 103 8.78 -15.70 -7.94
CA PRO A 103 7.46 -15.13 -7.75
C PRO A 103 6.96 -15.49 -6.35
N TYR A 104 6.63 -14.48 -5.55
CA TYR A 104 5.94 -14.62 -4.28
C TYR A 104 4.62 -13.86 -4.39
N PRO A 105 3.52 -14.55 -4.68
CA PRO A 105 2.21 -13.94 -4.85
C PRO A 105 1.71 -13.17 -3.62
N ASP A 106 2.27 -13.43 -2.42
CA ASP A 106 1.67 -13.01 -1.15
C ASP A 106 2.58 -12.07 -0.32
N ALA A 107 3.33 -11.17 -0.96
CA ALA A 107 4.29 -10.32 -0.22
C ALA A 107 3.54 -9.31 0.69
N PRO A 108 3.83 -9.28 1.99
CA PRO A 108 3.03 -8.56 2.96
C PRO A 108 3.19 -7.06 2.80
N ILE A 109 2.03 -6.46 2.57
CA ILE A 109 1.81 -5.05 2.40
C ILE A 109 2.11 -4.28 3.70
N SER A 110 2.88 -3.19 3.60
CA SER A 110 3.05 -2.26 4.72
C SER A 110 1.69 -1.76 5.21
N ARG A 111 1.46 -1.83 6.52
CA ARG A 111 0.17 -1.46 7.12
C ARG A 111 -0.06 0.04 6.92
N LEU A 112 -1.11 0.39 6.20
CA LEU A 112 -1.61 1.75 6.11
C LEU A 112 -2.88 1.90 6.94
N LEU A 113 -3.07 3.08 7.51
CA LEU A 113 -4.19 3.43 8.33
C LEU A 113 -5.02 4.48 7.60
N PHE A 114 -6.33 4.28 7.56
CA PHE A 114 -7.29 5.29 7.12
C PHE A 114 -8.21 5.59 8.29
N GLU A 115 -8.33 6.87 8.66
CA GLU A 115 -9.04 7.29 9.88
C GLU A 115 -8.58 6.54 11.16
N GLY A 116 -7.29 6.21 11.23
CA GLY A 116 -6.70 5.47 12.35
C GLY A 116 -7.02 3.97 12.40
N ARG A 117 -7.76 3.42 11.43
CA ARG A 117 -8.09 2.00 11.26
C ARG A 117 -7.22 1.33 10.19
N ALA A 118 -6.85 0.08 10.44
CA ALA A 118 -6.18 -0.75 9.43
C ALA A 118 -7.16 -1.12 8.30
N GLN A 119 -6.62 -1.50 7.15
CA GLN A 119 -7.41 -1.94 6.01
C GLN A 119 -8.26 -3.18 6.35
N ASP A 120 -9.44 -3.27 5.75
CA ASP A 120 -10.35 -4.39 5.90
C ASP A 120 -10.11 -5.44 4.81
N LEU A 121 -9.86 -5.00 3.58
CA LEU A 121 -9.57 -5.86 2.43
C LEU A 121 -8.35 -5.35 1.67
N ALA A 122 -7.64 -6.25 1.00
CA ALA A 122 -6.59 -5.92 0.06
C ALA A 122 -6.61 -6.90 -1.12
N PHE A 123 -6.33 -6.39 -2.31
CA PHE A 123 -6.29 -7.18 -3.53
C PHE A 123 -5.06 -6.84 -4.35
N GLU A 124 -4.56 -7.82 -5.08
CA GLU A 124 -3.44 -7.66 -6.00
C GLU A 124 -3.66 -8.35 -7.33
N LYS A 125 -2.98 -7.86 -8.36
CA LYS A 125 -2.97 -8.46 -9.68
C LYS A 125 -1.56 -8.40 -10.27
N PRO A 126 -0.91 -9.55 -10.50
CA PRO A 126 0.48 -9.60 -10.92
C PRO A 126 0.69 -9.03 -12.33
N VAL A 127 1.85 -8.44 -12.59
CA VAL A 127 2.26 -7.97 -13.92
C VAL A 127 3.50 -8.70 -14.40
N GLY A 128 3.31 -9.56 -15.41
CA GLY A 128 4.38 -10.39 -15.95
C GLY A 128 4.77 -11.53 -15.00
N ASP A 129 6.03 -11.97 -15.09
CA ASP A 129 6.51 -13.19 -14.41
C ASP A 129 7.18 -12.93 -13.04
N SER A 130 7.18 -11.68 -12.55
CA SER A 130 7.92 -11.28 -11.35
C SER A 130 7.00 -10.66 -10.29
N ALA A 131 7.26 -10.96 -9.02
CA ALA A 131 6.50 -10.45 -7.88
C ALA A 131 6.87 -9.01 -7.47
N ASP A 132 7.84 -8.40 -8.13
CA ASP A 132 8.25 -7.02 -7.88
C ASP A 132 7.30 -5.99 -8.52
N ARG A 133 6.42 -6.42 -9.42
CA ARG A 133 5.48 -5.58 -10.14
C ARG A 133 4.06 -6.12 -10.07
N ARG A 134 3.18 -5.37 -9.42
CA ARG A 134 1.79 -5.74 -9.25
C ARG A 134 0.91 -4.50 -9.14
N HIS A 135 -0.29 -4.63 -9.67
CA HIS A 135 -1.39 -3.75 -9.32
C HIS A 135 -1.87 -4.13 -7.93
N HIS A 136 -2.19 -3.15 -7.10
CA HIS A 136 -2.58 -3.43 -5.73
C HIS A 136 -3.55 -2.36 -5.21
N VAL A 137 -4.52 -2.77 -4.41
CA VAL A 137 -5.47 -1.88 -3.75
C VAL A 137 -5.80 -2.35 -2.34
N ARG A 138 -5.86 -1.39 -1.40
CA ARG A 138 -6.43 -1.60 -0.06
C ARG A 138 -7.79 -0.95 0.02
N PHE A 139 -8.72 -1.56 0.75
CA PHE A 139 -10.03 -0.98 1.05
C PHE A 139 -10.30 -0.90 2.56
N TRP A 140 -10.99 0.16 2.93
CA TRP A 140 -11.56 0.40 4.24
C TRP A 140 -13.07 0.55 4.10
N GLN A 141 -13.82 -0.23 4.87
CA GLN A 141 -15.26 -0.05 5.00
C GLN A 141 -15.51 1.22 5.82
N THR A 142 -16.26 2.15 5.24
CA THR A 142 -16.69 3.37 5.94
C THR A 142 -17.99 3.15 6.69
N ASN A 143 -18.33 4.08 7.59
CA ASN A 143 -19.66 4.10 8.23
C ASN A 143 -20.74 4.72 7.31
N THR A 144 -20.38 5.11 6.09
CA THR A 144 -21.29 5.69 5.10
C THR A 144 -21.88 4.59 4.23
N VAL A 145 -23.12 4.78 3.81
CA VAL A 145 -23.83 3.89 2.88
C VAL A 145 -24.16 4.63 1.60
N GLY A 146 -24.22 3.89 0.49
CA GLY A 146 -24.76 4.39 -0.77
C GLY A 146 -26.27 4.57 -0.72
N ASP A 147 -26.83 5.12 -1.79
CA ASP A 147 -28.27 5.40 -1.91
C ASP A 147 -29.15 4.13 -1.76
N ASP A 148 -28.58 2.97 -2.08
CA ASP A 148 -29.22 1.65 -1.95
C ASP A 148 -29.03 0.99 -0.58
N GLY A 149 -28.43 1.70 0.38
CA GLY A 149 -28.18 1.23 1.75
C GLY A 149 -27.00 0.27 1.88
N ARG A 150 -26.25 -0.04 0.81
CA ARG A 150 -25.04 -0.87 0.88
C ARG A 150 -23.83 -0.05 1.32
N PRO A 151 -22.86 -0.66 2.01
CA PRO A 151 -21.74 0.10 2.58
C PRO A 151 -20.83 0.66 1.49
N LEU A 152 -20.29 1.85 1.76
CA LEU A 152 -19.24 2.47 0.96
C LEU A 152 -17.87 2.01 1.47
N TRP A 153 -17.06 1.53 0.54
CA TRP A 153 -15.66 1.21 0.70
C TRP A 153 -14.83 2.30 0.03
N LEU A 154 -13.81 2.79 0.73
CA LEU A 154 -12.83 3.70 0.16
C LEU A 154 -11.50 2.97 0.04
N GLY A 155 -10.80 3.18 -1.06
CA GLY A 155 -9.59 2.46 -1.37
C GLY A 155 -8.46 3.32 -1.92
N ALA A 156 -7.25 2.85 -1.64
CA ALA A 156 -6.00 3.39 -2.16
C ALA A 156 -5.41 2.35 -3.11
N ALA A 157 -5.57 2.61 -4.42
CA ALA A 157 -5.01 1.80 -5.49
C ALA A 157 -3.66 2.37 -5.90
N SER A 158 -2.62 1.53 -5.90
CA SER A 158 -1.26 1.90 -6.30
C SER A 158 -0.59 0.75 -7.08
N PHE A 159 0.25 1.12 -8.05
CA PHE A 159 1.03 0.16 -8.82
C PHE A 159 2.40 -0.02 -8.17
N ASP A 160 2.70 -1.18 -7.63
CA ASP A 160 4.02 -1.52 -7.13
C ASP A 160 4.96 -1.74 -8.33
N ARG A 161 6.09 -1.01 -8.37
CA ARG A 161 7.08 -1.06 -9.45
C ARG A 161 8.43 -1.68 -9.04
N GLY A 162 8.58 -2.03 -7.77
CA GLY A 162 9.78 -2.68 -7.26
C GLY A 162 9.94 -2.57 -5.75
N VAL A 163 11.06 -3.10 -5.24
CA VAL A 163 11.47 -3.02 -3.83
C VAL A 163 12.71 -2.13 -3.71
N GLY A 164 12.76 -1.30 -2.68
CA GLY A 164 13.92 -0.45 -2.39
C GLY A 164 13.92 0.04 -0.95
N LEU A 165 14.58 1.17 -0.70
CA LEU A 165 14.69 1.76 0.64
C LEU A 165 13.79 2.99 0.74
N SER A 166 13.03 3.08 1.83
CA SER A 166 12.24 4.25 2.18
C SER A 166 13.14 5.47 2.33
N HIS A 167 12.76 6.59 1.73
CA HIS A 167 13.50 7.84 1.85
C HIS A 167 13.41 8.43 3.26
N ASP A 168 12.33 8.13 3.99
CA ASP A 168 12.06 8.70 5.32
C ASP A 168 12.64 7.88 6.47
N THR A 169 12.86 6.58 6.26
CA THR A 169 13.35 5.68 7.31
C THR A 169 14.61 4.90 6.92
N GLY A 170 14.87 4.66 5.64
CA GLY A 170 15.90 3.72 5.19
C GLY A 170 15.51 2.25 5.39
N ALA A 171 14.28 1.96 5.84
CA ALA A 171 13.76 0.59 5.89
C ALA A 171 13.43 0.10 4.47
N ILE A 172 13.46 -1.21 4.26
CA ILE A 172 13.00 -1.81 3.01
C ILE A 172 11.51 -1.54 2.80
N THR A 173 11.13 -1.04 1.62
CA THR A 173 9.75 -0.72 1.23
C THR A 173 9.50 -1.08 -0.24
N HIS A 174 8.24 -1.26 -0.60
CA HIS A 174 7.82 -1.24 -2.00
C HIS A 174 7.79 0.20 -2.51
N HIS A 175 8.19 0.36 -3.77
CA HIS A 175 8.07 1.60 -4.51
C HIS A 175 6.87 1.57 -5.42
N ILE A 176 6.10 2.66 -5.44
CA ILE A 176 4.92 2.78 -6.31
C ILE A 176 5.22 3.57 -7.59
N GLY A 177 4.43 3.34 -8.63
CA GLY A 177 4.33 4.21 -9.79
C GLY A 177 3.71 5.56 -9.42
N ALA A 178 4.17 6.63 -10.08
CA ALA A 178 3.75 7.99 -9.73
C ALA A 178 2.33 8.35 -10.22
N ASP A 179 1.84 7.69 -11.27
CA ASP A 179 0.50 7.94 -11.82
C ASP A 179 -0.54 7.09 -11.09
N ILE A 180 -1.10 7.63 -10.01
CA ILE A 180 -2.13 6.90 -9.24
C ILE A 180 -3.51 6.97 -9.90
N ASP A 181 -3.72 7.87 -10.87
CA ASP A 181 -4.95 7.93 -11.65
C ASP A 181 -4.99 6.81 -12.68
N ALA A 182 -3.84 6.49 -13.30
CA ALA A 182 -3.73 5.32 -14.18
C ALA A 182 -4.11 4.03 -13.45
N GLU A 183 -3.68 3.87 -12.19
CA GLU A 183 -4.02 2.69 -11.39
C GLU A 183 -5.50 2.66 -10.99
N ARG A 184 -6.05 3.79 -10.54
CA ARG A 184 -7.50 3.93 -10.30
C ARG A 184 -8.31 3.53 -11.54
N ASN A 185 -7.92 4.06 -12.71
CA ASN A 185 -8.63 3.82 -13.96
C ASN A 185 -8.53 2.36 -14.41
N LEU A 186 -7.38 1.71 -14.18
CA LEU A 186 -7.21 0.28 -14.45
C LEU A 186 -8.12 -0.56 -13.56
N LEU A 187 -8.14 -0.31 -12.24
CA LEU A 187 -9.00 -1.02 -11.30
C LEU A 187 -10.49 -0.89 -11.67
N ILE A 188 -10.96 0.33 -11.92
CA ILE A 188 -12.36 0.56 -12.29
C ILE A 188 -12.67 -0.06 -13.66
N GLY A 189 -11.73 0.02 -14.61
CA GLY A 189 -11.84 -0.57 -15.94
C GLY A 189 -11.93 -2.10 -15.90
N ASP A 190 -11.15 -2.76 -15.06
CA ASP A 190 -11.18 -4.21 -14.85
C ASP A 190 -12.55 -4.66 -14.30
N LEU A 191 -13.03 -4.01 -13.24
CA LEU A 191 -14.33 -4.32 -12.63
C LEU A 191 -15.49 -4.06 -13.60
N SER A 192 -15.39 -2.98 -14.41
CA SER A 192 -16.38 -2.68 -15.45
C SER A 192 -16.39 -3.73 -16.57
N THR A 193 -15.20 -4.11 -17.06
CA THR A 193 -15.03 -5.13 -18.11
C THR A 193 -15.54 -6.50 -17.65
N ALA A 194 -15.36 -6.83 -16.37
CA ALA A 194 -15.91 -8.02 -15.73
C ALA A 194 -17.44 -7.99 -15.57
N GLY A 195 -18.11 -6.88 -15.90
CA GLY A 195 -19.56 -6.72 -15.75
C GLY A 195 -20.01 -6.62 -14.28
N MET A 196 -19.10 -6.23 -13.38
CA MET A 196 -19.33 -6.18 -11.94
C MET A 196 -19.80 -4.80 -11.44
N LEU A 197 -19.73 -3.77 -12.27
CA LEU A 197 -20.21 -2.42 -11.95
C LEU A 197 -21.53 -2.10 -12.66
N THR A 198 -22.49 -1.54 -11.95
CA THR A 198 -23.74 -1.02 -12.51
C THR A 198 -23.62 0.44 -12.93
N SER A 199 -22.82 1.22 -12.22
CA SER A 199 -22.51 2.61 -12.53
C SER A 199 -21.19 3.04 -11.88
N THR A 200 -20.68 4.19 -12.31
CA THR A 200 -19.50 4.85 -11.73
C THR A 200 -19.76 6.34 -11.57
N SER A 201 -19.20 6.94 -10.54
CA SER A 201 -19.25 8.40 -10.29
C SER A 201 -17.95 8.90 -9.69
N GLU A 202 -17.59 10.14 -9.96
CA GLU A 202 -16.46 10.79 -9.32
C GLU A 202 -16.87 11.49 -8.02
N ILE A 203 -16.01 11.41 -7.00
CA ILE A 203 -16.11 12.18 -5.75
C ILE A 203 -14.79 12.94 -5.52
N PRO A 204 -14.82 14.04 -4.76
CA PRO A 204 -13.59 14.70 -4.36
C PRO A 204 -12.65 13.73 -3.61
N GLY A 205 -11.41 13.61 -4.10
CA GLY A 205 -10.34 12.86 -3.46
C GLY A 205 -9.45 13.78 -2.62
N ILE A 206 -8.14 13.55 -2.66
CA ILE A 206 -7.14 14.38 -1.95
C ILE A 206 -6.98 15.79 -2.55
N GLY A 207 -7.56 16.04 -3.73
CA GLY A 207 -7.35 17.25 -4.51
C GLY A 207 -6.14 17.16 -5.44
N ALA A 208 -6.17 17.99 -6.49
CA ALA A 208 -5.20 17.90 -7.58
C ALA A 208 -3.77 18.09 -7.06
N THR A 209 -2.92 17.09 -7.32
CA THR A 209 -1.58 17.00 -6.73
C THR A 209 -0.58 16.67 -7.82
N LYS A 210 0.50 17.47 -7.94
CA LYS A 210 1.55 17.27 -8.96
C LYS A 210 2.85 16.70 -8.42
N ASN A 211 3.14 16.92 -7.14
CA ASN A 211 4.40 16.59 -6.49
C ASN A 211 4.16 15.96 -5.11
N GLY A 212 3.17 15.06 -5.02
CA GLY A 212 2.84 14.36 -3.79
C GLY A 212 3.91 13.35 -3.42
N ARG A 213 3.95 12.92 -2.15
CA ARG A 213 4.81 11.83 -1.68
C ARG A 213 4.04 10.90 -0.76
N ASN A 214 4.24 9.60 -0.92
CA ASN A 214 3.67 8.60 -0.01
C ASN A 214 4.61 8.30 1.17
N GLY A 215 4.23 7.35 2.02
CA GLY A 215 4.97 7.02 3.25
C GLY A 215 6.33 6.34 3.03
N GLY A 216 6.62 5.89 1.80
CA GLY A 216 7.95 5.44 1.37
C GLY A 216 8.81 6.58 0.82
N GLY A 217 8.21 7.74 0.57
CA GLY A 217 8.81 8.90 -0.08
C GLY A 217 8.70 8.89 -1.61
N ASP A 218 7.96 7.94 -2.20
CA ASP A 218 7.77 7.90 -3.66
C ASP A 218 6.91 9.05 -4.15
N PRO A 219 7.28 9.67 -5.29
CA PRO A 219 6.47 10.74 -5.87
C PRO A 219 5.16 10.19 -6.44
N TYR A 220 4.08 10.94 -6.30
CA TYR A 220 2.83 10.70 -7.02
C TYR A 220 2.20 11.98 -7.57
N PHE A 221 1.34 11.82 -8.56
CA PHE A 221 0.45 12.86 -9.08
C PHE A 221 -0.97 12.32 -9.32
N THR A 222 -1.96 13.20 -9.20
CA THR A 222 -3.38 12.90 -9.41
C THR A 222 -4.15 14.15 -9.82
N ASP A 223 -5.23 13.95 -10.59
CA ASP A 223 -6.29 14.93 -10.86
C ASP A 223 -7.05 15.35 -9.59
N GLY A 224 -6.89 14.60 -8.50
CA GLY A 224 -7.45 14.91 -7.20
C GLY A 224 -8.81 14.29 -6.92
N MET A 225 -9.30 13.44 -7.82
CA MET A 225 -10.61 12.80 -7.72
C MET A 225 -10.46 11.33 -7.31
N ALA A 226 -11.50 10.82 -6.66
CA ALA A 226 -11.68 9.39 -6.49
C ALA A 226 -12.85 8.91 -7.34
N VAL A 227 -12.75 7.71 -7.92
CA VAL A 227 -13.84 7.11 -8.70
C VAL A 227 -14.51 6.03 -7.87
N VAL A 228 -15.83 6.15 -7.70
CA VAL A 228 -16.67 5.22 -6.95
C VAL A 228 -17.49 4.38 -7.93
N GLY A 229 -17.37 3.06 -7.84
CA GLY A 229 -18.18 2.10 -8.60
C GLY A 229 -19.31 1.51 -7.75
N VAL A 230 -20.53 1.44 -8.27
CA VAL A 230 -21.61 0.70 -7.62
C VAL A 230 -21.56 -0.76 -8.09
N LEU A 231 -21.41 -1.69 -7.16
CA LEU A 231 -21.31 -3.11 -7.48
C LEU A 231 -22.67 -3.70 -7.86
N LYS A 232 -22.64 -4.65 -8.79
CA LYS A 232 -23.80 -5.47 -9.11
C LYS A 232 -24.23 -6.27 -7.88
N GLN A 233 -25.52 -6.21 -7.57
CA GLN A 233 -26.06 -6.93 -6.43
C GLN A 233 -26.00 -8.44 -6.68
N LEU A 234 -25.48 -9.19 -5.71
CA LEU A 234 -25.49 -10.63 -5.76
C LEU A 234 -26.89 -11.17 -5.38
N PRO A 235 -27.36 -12.24 -6.04
CA PRO A 235 -28.63 -12.89 -5.70
C PRO A 235 -28.58 -13.60 -4.33
#